data_AF-F8N1Z2-F1
#
_entry.id   AF-F8N1Z2-F1
#
_cell.length_a   1.000
_cell.length_b   1.000
_cell.length_c   1.000
_cell.angle_alpha   90.00
_cell.angle_beta   90.00
_cell.angle_gamma   90.00
#
_symmetry.space_group_name_H-M   'P 1'
#
loop_
_entity.id
_entity.type
_entity.pdbx_description
1 polymer ?
#
loop_
_entity_poly.entity_id
_entity_poly.type
_entity_poly.pdbx_seq_one_letter_code
_entity_poly.pdbx_strand_id
1 'polypeptide(L)'
;MGQGAGLLAPFAQSSSFFIGFPFTAIVVNIPQSLQAVYGYSPQKAGIALLPLLLLSPVATAVSGYLTSSRNIPPVYVILVGSVFQLIGVGLTCLLPILPIKGADDAHVPASQYGFEAIMGIGFGSTLSTILTLAPLVVDSTDLPVMMGALTQVRVLGGTISLAVCSTLLNNHVESRLPSLLDPSRVTEISESLSAIQNLPSEEQIAVRRIYAEGYNKQNILLTAFSGIAFISCLLLWERPPRRPTSTPAEVASKS
;
A
#
# COMPACT_ATOMS: atom_id res chain seq x y z
N MET A 1 -5.46 36.66 -1.05
CA MET A 1 -5.98 35.44 -0.38
C MET A 1 -7.05 34.83 -1.28
N GLY A 2 -6.69 33.83 -2.08
CA GLY A 2 -7.57 33.29 -3.12
C GLY A 2 -8.51 32.20 -2.57
N GLN A 3 -9.80 32.32 -2.87
CA GLN A 3 -10.88 31.37 -2.50
C GLN A 3 -10.60 29.89 -2.83
N GLY A 4 -9.60 29.57 -3.66
CA GLY A 4 -9.21 28.18 -3.98
C GLY A 4 -8.41 27.45 -2.90
N ALA A 5 -7.70 28.15 -2.00
CA ALA A 5 -6.86 27.50 -0.98
C ALA A 5 -7.67 26.73 0.08
N GLY A 6 -8.89 27.18 0.40
CA GLY A 6 -9.74 26.52 1.39
C GLY A 6 -10.33 25.18 0.93
N LEU A 7 -10.50 24.98 -0.38
CA LEU A 7 -11.13 23.78 -0.92
C LEU A 7 -10.14 22.62 -1.10
N LEU A 8 -8.85 22.89 -1.25
CA LEU A 8 -7.84 21.84 -1.44
C LEU A 8 -7.50 21.06 -0.18
N ALA A 9 -7.49 21.71 0.98
CA ALA A 9 -7.14 21.09 2.25
C ALA A 9 -7.99 19.84 2.58
N PRO A 10 -9.33 19.84 2.44
CA PRO A 10 -10.14 18.63 2.67
C PRO A 10 -9.87 17.53 1.62
N PHE A 11 -9.60 17.89 0.36
CA PHE A 11 -9.25 16.90 -0.67
C PHE A 11 -7.87 16.28 -0.44
N ALA A 12 -6.92 17.05 0.07
CA ALA A 12 -5.58 16.54 0.42
C ALA A 12 -5.65 15.57 1.61
N GLN A 13 -6.48 15.88 2.60
CA GLN A 13 -6.74 14.97 3.73
C GLN A 13 -7.43 13.68 3.26
N SER A 14 -8.46 13.79 2.44
CA SER A 14 -9.17 12.64 1.87
C SER A 14 -8.21 11.76 1.05
N SER A 15 -7.39 12.37 0.19
CA SER A 15 -6.37 11.66 -0.59
C SER A 15 -5.34 10.98 0.30
N SER A 16 -4.88 11.65 1.37
CA SER A 16 -3.93 11.07 2.33
C SER A 16 -4.50 9.83 3.03
N PHE A 17 -5.78 9.87 3.40
CA PHE A 17 -6.48 8.73 3.98
C PHE A 17 -6.47 7.53 3.02
N PHE A 18 -6.96 7.73 1.79
CA PHE A 18 -7.09 6.64 0.81
C PHE A 18 -5.75 6.15 0.26
N ILE A 19 -4.74 7.01 0.15
CA ILE A 19 -3.37 6.59 -0.19
C ILE A 19 -2.76 5.75 0.95
N GLY A 20 -2.98 6.15 2.20
CA GLY A 20 -2.47 5.44 3.38
C GLY A 20 -3.14 4.08 3.61
N PHE A 21 -4.40 3.95 3.21
CA PHE A 21 -5.24 2.76 3.41
C PHE A 21 -4.56 1.45 2.94
N PRO A 22 -4.15 1.28 1.67
CA PRO A 22 -3.53 0.04 1.23
C PRO A 22 -2.12 -0.21 1.77
N PHE A 23 -1.33 0.82 2.07
CA PHE A 23 0.09 0.64 2.41
C PHE A 23 0.31 -0.25 3.64
N THR A 24 -0.30 0.09 4.78
CA THR A 24 -0.11 -0.65 6.03
C THR A 24 -0.61 -2.08 5.93
N ALA A 25 -1.74 -2.31 5.26
CA ALA A 25 -2.27 -3.66 5.08
C ALA A 25 -1.37 -4.51 4.18
N ILE A 26 -0.81 -3.96 3.10
CA ILE A 26 0.06 -4.72 2.19
C ILE A 26 1.37 -5.13 2.85
N VAL A 27 1.99 -4.23 3.61
CA VAL A 27 3.23 -4.52 4.35
C VAL A 27 3.07 -5.70 5.32
N VAL A 28 1.87 -5.91 5.85
CA VAL A 28 1.54 -7.04 6.73
C VAL A 28 1.06 -8.26 5.94
N ASN A 29 0.14 -8.08 5.00
CA ASN A 29 -0.52 -9.17 4.29
C ASN A 29 0.43 -9.91 3.35
N ILE A 30 1.39 -9.24 2.70
CA ILE A 30 2.36 -9.91 1.82
C ILE A 30 3.13 -11.00 2.56
N PRO A 31 3.90 -10.69 3.62
CA PRO A 31 4.69 -11.71 4.30
C PRO A 31 3.81 -12.78 4.96
N GLN A 32 2.63 -12.44 5.44
CA GLN A 32 1.70 -13.44 5.98
C GLN A 32 1.15 -14.37 4.89
N SER A 33 0.81 -13.85 3.71
CA SER A 33 0.36 -14.66 2.58
C SER A 33 1.46 -15.60 2.08
N LEU A 34 2.71 -15.15 2.09
CA LEU A 34 3.87 -15.98 1.74
C LEU A 34 4.05 -17.15 2.71
N GLN A 35 3.84 -16.91 4.00
CA GLN A 35 3.90 -17.96 5.02
C GLN A 35 2.71 -18.93 4.89
N ALA A 36 1.49 -18.40 4.81
CA ALA A 36 0.27 -19.20 4.81
C ALA A 36 0.07 -20.02 3.52
N VAL A 37 0.37 -19.45 2.35
CA VAL A 37 0.08 -20.06 1.03
C VAL A 37 1.28 -20.83 0.48
N TYR A 38 2.48 -20.26 0.60
CA TYR A 38 3.70 -20.83 0.01
C TYR A 38 4.58 -21.54 1.05
N GLY A 39 4.23 -21.49 2.34
CA GLY A 39 5.00 -22.15 3.39
C GLY A 39 6.37 -21.53 3.63
N TYR A 40 6.57 -20.26 3.27
CA TYR A 40 7.85 -19.57 3.52
C TYR A 40 8.07 -19.43 5.03
N SER A 41 9.33 -19.49 5.46
CA SER A 41 9.65 -19.11 6.85
C SER A 41 9.44 -17.60 7.04
N PRO A 42 9.17 -17.12 8.26
CA PRO A 42 9.03 -15.69 8.55
C PRO A 42 10.21 -14.85 8.03
N GLN A 43 11.43 -15.41 8.10
CA GLN A 43 12.64 -14.75 7.61
C GLN A 43 12.64 -14.61 6.09
N LYS A 44 12.30 -15.68 5.34
CA LYS A 44 12.23 -15.64 3.87
C LYS A 44 11.11 -14.72 3.39
N ALA A 45 9.96 -14.74 4.07
CA ALA A 45 8.84 -13.85 3.76
C ALA A 45 9.20 -12.36 3.99
N GLY A 46 9.96 -12.06 5.05
CA GLY A 46 10.47 -10.71 5.30
C GLY A 46 11.49 -10.25 4.25
N ILE A 47 12.40 -11.12 3.82
CA ILE A 47 13.33 -10.83 2.73
C ILE A 47 12.57 -10.59 1.41
N ALA A 48 11.52 -11.37 1.17
CA ALA A 48 10.74 -11.24 -0.04
C ALA A 48 10.04 -9.88 -0.18
N LEU A 49 9.72 -9.21 0.95
CA LEU A 49 9.11 -7.88 1.03
C LEU A 49 10.09 -6.71 0.73
N LEU A 50 11.40 -6.99 0.67
CA LEU A 50 12.42 -5.95 0.47
C LEU A 50 12.24 -5.09 -0.79
N PRO A 51 11.82 -5.61 -1.97
CA PRO A 51 11.64 -4.78 -3.15
C PRO A 51 10.68 -3.62 -2.90
N LEU A 52 9.55 -3.88 -2.22
CA LEU A 52 8.58 -2.85 -1.85
C LEU A 52 9.20 -1.81 -0.90
N LEU A 53 9.90 -2.28 0.15
CA LEU A 53 10.46 -1.44 1.20
C LEU A 53 11.67 -0.62 0.74
N LEU A 54 12.47 -1.11 -0.20
CA LEU A 54 13.64 -0.42 -0.74
C LEU A 54 13.26 0.56 -1.85
N LEU A 55 12.31 0.19 -2.72
CA LEU A 55 11.89 1.06 -3.82
C LEU A 55 11.01 2.23 -3.35
N SER A 56 10.28 2.08 -2.25
CA SER A 56 9.46 3.17 -1.71
C SER A 56 10.27 4.42 -1.32
N PRO A 57 11.34 4.33 -0.50
CA PRO A 57 12.24 5.47 -0.23
C PRO A 57 12.91 6.03 -1.48
N VAL A 58 13.34 5.17 -2.40
CA VAL A 58 13.96 5.60 -3.67
C VAL A 58 12.97 6.42 -4.49
N ALA A 59 11.74 5.94 -4.65
CA ALA A 59 10.69 6.67 -5.36
C ALA A 59 10.28 7.96 -4.63
N THR A 60 10.30 7.96 -3.29
CA THR A 60 10.09 9.17 -2.46
C THR A 60 11.15 10.23 -2.75
N ALA A 61 12.42 9.83 -2.83
CA ALA A 61 13.53 10.72 -3.14
C ALA A 61 13.44 11.26 -4.58
N VAL A 62 13.15 10.38 -5.55
CA VAL A 62 13.01 10.77 -6.97
C VAL A 62 11.83 11.73 -7.15
N SER A 63 10.66 11.43 -6.56
CA SER A 63 9.50 12.32 -6.62
C SER A 63 9.76 13.67 -5.95
N GLY A 64 10.43 13.69 -4.79
CA GLY A 64 10.84 14.93 -4.13
C GLY A 64 11.84 15.76 -4.95
N TYR A 65 12.78 15.10 -5.62
CA TYR A 65 13.70 15.77 -6.54
C TYR A 65 12.97 16.35 -7.78
N LEU A 66 12.01 15.60 -8.34
CA LEU A 66 11.20 16.05 -9.48
C LEU A 66 10.35 17.28 -9.13
N THR A 67 9.74 17.31 -7.95
CA THR A 67 8.94 18.44 -7.50
C THR A 67 9.82 19.63 -7.14
N SER A 68 10.88 19.43 -6.35
CA SER A 68 11.72 20.53 -5.83
C SER A 68 12.71 21.09 -6.85
N SER A 69 13.48 20.23 -7.54
CA SER A 69 14.57 20.68 -8.42
C SER A 69 14.09 20.93 -9.85
N ARG A 70 13.18 20.09 -10.37
CA ARG A 70 12.62 20.26 -11.73
C ARG A 70 11.35 21.12 -11.78
N ASN A 71 10.88 21.65 -10.66
CA ASN A 71 9.65 22.46 -10.57
C ASN A 71 8.43 21.78 -11.22
N ILE A 72 8.39 20.45 -11.23
CA ILE A 72 7.23 19.71 -11.76
C ILE A 72 6.09 19.86 -10.76
N PRO A 73 4.87 20.24 -11.20
CA PRO A 73 3.73 20.30 -10.32
C PRO A 73 3.49 18.99 -9.56
N PRO A 74 3.37 19.02 -8.22
CA PRO A 74 3.12 17.84 -7.40
C PRO A 74 1.90 17.03 -7.87
N VAL A 75 0.86 17.70 -8.38
CA VAL A 75 -0.35 17.03 -8.91
C VAL A 75 -0.03 15.98 -9.99
N TYR A 76 0.98 16.19 -10.85
CA TYR A 76 1.34 15.19 -11.85
C TYR A 76 2.01 13.97 -11.23
N VAL A 77 2.90 14.19 -10.27
CA VAL A 77 3.69 13.13 -9.63
C VAL A 77 2.79 12.23 -8.76
N ILE A 78 1.81 12.82 -8.06
CA ILE A 78 0.87 12.06 -7.24
C ILE A 78 -0.11 11.24 -8.09
N LEU A 79 -0.51 11.75 -9.26
CA LEU A 79 -1.34 11.00 -10.20
C LEU A 79 -0.61 9.80 -10.79
N VAL A 80 0.63 10.01 -11.25
CA VAL A 80 1.46 8.91 -11.75
C VAL A 80 1.72 7.88 -10.63
N GLY A 81 2.04 8.35 -9.42
CA GLY A 81 2.24 7.48 -8.26
C GLY A 81 1.00 6.66 -7.89
N SER A 82 -0.18 7.28 -7.91
CA SER A 82 -1.45 6.58 -7.60
C SER A 82 -1.86 5.58 -8.68
N VAL A 83 -1.50 5.81 -9.95
CA VAL A 83 -1.64 4.80 -11.02
C VAL A 83 -0.71 3.61 -10.77
N PHE A 84 0.57 3.85 -10.46
CA PHE A 84 1.49 2.76 -10.12
C PHE A 84 1.03 1.99 -8.89
N GLN A 85 0.54 2.68 -7.87
CA GLN A 85 -0.06 2.04 -6.69
C GLN A 85 -1.25 1.17 -7.09
N LEU A 86 -2.22 1.71 -7.83
CA LEU A 86 -3.40 0.96 -8.28
C LEU A 86 -3.02 -0.28 -9.11
N ILE A 87 -2.10 -0.14 -10.06
CA ILE A 87 -1.63 -1.25 -10.89
C ILE A 87 -0.91 -2.28 -10.03
N GLY A 88 0.03 -1.85 -9.18
CA GLY A 88 0.80 -2.76 -8.33
C GLY A 88 -0.09 -3.58 -7.40
N VAL A 89 -1.05 -2.92 -6.73
CA VAL A 89 -2.02 -3.59 -5.85
C VAL A 89 -3.01 -4.45 -6.66
N GLY A 90 -3.47 -3.97 -7.82
CA GLY A 90 -4.36 -4.74 -8.69
C GLY A 90 -3.71 -6.03 -9.20
N LEU A 91 -2.43 -5.99 -9.53
CA LEU A 91 -1.68 -7.16 -10.00
C LEU A 91 -1.55 -8.25 -8.93
N THR A 92 -1.58 -7.92 -7.64
CA THR A 92 -1.55 -8.95 -6.58
C THR A 92 -2.83 -9.78 -6.53
N CYS A 93 -3.93 -9.33 -7.15
CA CYS A 93 -5.14 -10.13 -7.33
C CYS A 93 -4.96 -11.30 -8.31
N LEU A 94 -3.88 -11.29 -9.12
CA LEU A 94 -3.58 -12.36 -10.08
C LEU A 94 -2.73 -13.48 -9.46
N LEU A 95 -2.04 -13.21 -8.35
CA LEU A 95 -1.21 -14.20 -7.63
C LEU A 95 -1.96 -15.47 -7.16
N PRO A 96 -3.24 -15.44 -6.73
CA PRO A 96 -3.96 -16.63 -6.30
C PRO A 96 -4.38 -17.57 -7.45
N ILE A 97 -4.28 -17.12 -8.70
CA ILE A 97 -4.68 -17.89 -9.90
C ILE A 97 -3.52 -18.74 -10.43
N LEU A 98 -2.29 -18.45 -10.00
CA LEU A 98 -1.13 -19.23 -10.41
C LEU A 98 -1.15 -20.59 -9.68
N PRO A 99 -1.09 -21.71 -10.42
CA PRO A 99 -1.27 -23.03 -9.85
C PRO A 99 -0.18 -23.31 -8.81
N ILE A 100 -0.61 -23.66 -7.59
CA ILE A 100 0.24 -24.29 -6.58
C ILE A 100 0.68 -25.63 -7.17
N LYS A 101 1.83 -25.65 -7.86
CA LYS A 101 2.41 -26.86 -8.43
C LYS A 101 3.04 -27.69 -7.31
N GLY A 102 2.21 -28.48 -6.64
CA GLY A 102 2.66 -29.51 -5.69
C GLY A 102 3.31 -28.98 -4.40
N ALA A 103 3.46 -29.88 -3.43
CA ALA A 103 4.05 -29.58 -2.13
C ALA A 103 5.57 -29.27 -2.21
N ASP A 104 6.25 -29.75 -3.25
CA ASP A 104 7.70 -29.69 -3.39
C ASP A 104 8.21 -28.45 -4.16
N ASP A 105 7.34 -27.73 -4.87
CA ASP A 105 7.72 -26.64 -5.79
C ASP A 105 6.91 -25.34 -5.54
N ALA A 106 6.58 -25.08 -4.26
CA ALA A 106 5.92 -23.86 -3.79
C ALA A 106 6.87 -22.66 -3.82
N HIS A 107 7.38 -22.31 -5.00
CA HIS A 107 8.22 -21.13 -5.20
C HIS A 107 7.35 -19.91 -5.48
N VAL A 108 7.71 -18.79 -4.85
CA VAL A 108 7.05 -17.51 -5.10
C VAL A 108 7.25 -17.15 -6.57
N PRO A 109 6.17 -16.83 -7.31
CA PRO A 109 6.30 -16.39 -8.69
C PRO A 109 7.22 -15.18 -8.78
N ALA A 110 8.20 -15.20 -9.69
CA ALA A 110 9.09 -14.06 -9.91
C ALA A 110 8.33 -12.76 -10.23
N SER A 111 7.11 -12.88 -10.76
CA SER A 111 6.18 -11.78 -10.99
C SER A 111 5.79 -11.03 -9.71
N GLN A 112 5.75 -11.70 -8.55
CA GLN A 112 5.41 -11.05 -7.29
C GLN A 112 6.42 -9.96 -6.93
N TYR A 113 7.73 -10.22 -7.08
CA TYR A 113 8.76 -9.21 -6.83
C TYR A 113 8.61 -7.99 -7.76
N GLY A 114 8.18 -8.21 -9.01
CA GLY A 114 7.85 -7.14 -9.94
C GLY A 114 6.62 -6.32 -9.49
N PHE A 115 5.59 -6.98 -8.97
CA PHE A 115 4.40 -6.29 -8.43
C PHE A 115 4.76 -5.46 -7.20
N GLU A 116 5.58 -6.02 -6.31
CA GLU A 116 6.11 -5.33 -5.12
C GLU A 116 6.96 -4.11 -5.49
N ALA A 117 7.77 -4.22 -6.54
CA ALA A 117 8.53 -3.09 -7.05
C ALA A 117 7.63 -1.96 -7.55
N ILE A 118 6.60 -2.29 -8.34
CA ILE A 118 5.62 -1.32 -8.84
C ILE A 118 4.85 -0.66 -7.67
N MET A 119 4.43 -1.45 -6.68
CA MET A 119 3.78 -0.95 -5.47
C MET A 119 4.68 0.00 -4.70
N GLY A 120 5.95 -0.37 -4.48
CA GLY A 120 6.94 0.47 -3.81
C GLY A 120 7.09 1.83 -4.49
N ILE A 121 7.20 1.85 -5.82
CA ILE A 121 7.29 3.09 -6.59
C ILE A 121 6.04 3.96 -6.41
N GLY A 122 4.84 3.35 -6.47
CA GLY A 122 3.58 4.04 -6.26
C GLY A 122 3.47 4.66 -4.87
N PHE A 123 3.69 3.86 -3.82
CA PHE A 123 3.60 4.28 -2.43
C PHE A 123 4.60 5.38 -2.04
N GLY A 124 5.84 5.26 -2.53
CA GLY A 124 6.87 6.26 -2.28
C GLY A 124 6.56 7.59 -2.96
N SER A 125 6.16 7.53 -4.24
CA SER A 125 5.83 8.71 -5.02
C SER A 125 4.63 9.47 -4.43
N THR A 126 3.58 8.76 -4.01
CA THR A 126 2.40 9.40 -3.42
C THR A 126 2.69 10.01 -2.04
N LEU A 127 3.53 9.35 -1.22
CA LEU A 127 3.94 9.87 0.10
C LEU A 127 4.71 11.19 -0.01
N SER A 128 5.78 11.23 -0.80
CA SER A 128 6.59 12.45 -0.96
C SER A 128 5.75 13.63 -1.45
N THR A 129 4.89 13.34 -2.42
CA THR A 129 4.17 14.36 -3.15
C THR A 129 3.05 14.99 -2.32
N ILE A 130 2.35 14.22 -1.50
CA ILE A 130 1.30 14.78 -0.63
C ILE A 130 1.87 15.68 0.46
N LEU A 131 3.05 15.35 0.98
CA LEU A 131 3.76 16.21 1.93
C LEU A 131 4.28 17.48 1.24
N THR A 132 4.74 17.38 0.00
CA THR A 132 5.18 18.55 -0.79
C THR A 132 4.02 19.52 -1.10
N LEU A 133 2.77 19.06 -1.09
CA LEU A 133 1.60 19.94 -1.26
C LEU A 133 1.32 20.82 -0.03
N ALA A 134 1.63 20.36 1.18
CA ALA A 134 1.35 21.10 2.42
C ALA A 134 1.88 22.54 2.42
N PRO A 135 3.17 22.83 2.11
CA PRO A 135 3.68 24.20 2.09
C PRO A 135 3.10 25.07 0.95
N LEU A 136 2.39 24.47 -0.01
CA LEU A 136 1.73 25.20 -1.11
C LEU A 136 0.31 25.64 -0.77
N VAL A 137 -0.27 25.12 0.31
CA VAL A 137 -1.68 25.36 0.68
C VAL A 137 -1.86 26.05 2.02
N VAL A 138 -0.86 26.04 2.90
CA VAL A 138 -0.88 26.74 4.20
C VAL A 138 0.31 27.67 4.37
N ASP A 139 0.15 28.65 5.25
CA ASP A 139 1.22 29.55 5.67
C ASP A 139 2.25 28.81 6.54
N SER A 140 3.47 29.35 6.64
CA SER A 140 4.59 28.72 7.35
C SER A 140 4.32 28.47 8.84
N THR A 141 3.43 29.25 9.46
CA THR A 141 3.00 29.08 10.86
C THR A 141 2.17 27.82 11.07
N ASP A 142 1.37 27.44 10.07
CA ASP A 142 0.44 26.30 10.14
C ASP A 142 1.00 25.04 9.49
N LEU A 143 2.14 25.15 8.79
CA LEU A 143 2.80 24.05 8.10
C LEU A 143 3.08 22.82 9.00
N PRO A 144 3.61 22.95 10.23
CA PRO A 144 3.84 21.79 11.09
C PRO A 144 2.54 21.08 11.47
N VAL A 145 1.47 21.85 11.70
CA VAL A 145 0.14 21.34 12.04
C VAL A 145 -0.44 20.57 10.86
N MET A 146 -0.36 21.13 9.65
CA MET A 146 -0.84 20.47 8.42
C MET A 146 -0.07 19.17 8.14
N MET A 147 1.26 19.16 8.26
CA MET A 147 2.07 17.96 8.06
C MET A 147 1.73 16.85 9.07
N GLY A 148 1.54 17.22 10.34
CA GLY A 148 1.09 16.31 11.39
C GLY A 148 -0.28 15.71 11.07
N ALA A 149 -1.25 16.57 10.69
CA ALA A 149 -2.59 16.14 10.32
C ALA A 149 -2.60 15.17 9.13
N LEU A 150 -1.88 15.48 8.04
CA LEU A 150 -1.77 14.60 6.86
C LEU A 150 -1.17 13.24 7.24
N THR A 151 -0.12 13.22 8.05
CA THR A 151 0.52 11.99 8.52
C THR A 151 -0.43 11.16 9.38
N GLN A 152 -1.14 11.81 10.31
CA GLN A 152 -2.09 11.14 11.19
C GLN A 152 -3.27 10.54 10.42
N VAL A 153 -3.86 11.28 9.47
CA VAL A 153 -4.94 10.80 8.61
C VAL A 153 -4.50 9.62 7.75
N ARG A 154 -3.26 9.66 7.22
CA ARG A 154 -2.68 8.55 6.48
C ARG A 154 -2.52 7.30 7.36
N VAL A 155 -1.95 7.46 8.56
CA VAL A 155 -1.78 6.34 9.51
C VAL A 155 -3.12 5.76 9.92
N LEU A 156 -4.12 6.60 10.19
CA LEU A 156 -5.50 6.18 10.47
C LEU A 156 -6.09 5.36 9.32
N GLY A 157 -5.93 5.81 8.07
CA GLY A 157 -6.36 5.02 6.91
C GLY A 157 -5.71 3.64 6.88
N GLY A 158 -4.40 3.58 7.12
CA GLY A 158 -3.65 2.33 7.17
C GLY A 158 -4.05 1.38 8.30
N THR A 159 -4.30 1.90 9.51
CA THR A 159 -4.72 1.07 10.66
C THR A 159 -6.12 0.52 10.48
N ILE A 160 -7.06 1.33 9.97
CA ILE A 160 -8.43 0.89 9.64
C ILE A 160 -8.37 -0.20 8.56
N SER A 161 -7.59 0.00 7.51
CA SER A 161 -7.39 -1.00 6.46
C SER A 161 -6.90 -2.34 7.01
N LEU A 162 -5.88 -2.32 7.88
CA LEU A 162 -5.34 -3.53 8.49
C LEU A 162 -6.40 -4.25 9.34
N ALA A 163 -7.18 -3.51 10.13
CA ALA A 163 -8.26 -4.08 10.93
C ALA A 163 -9.33 -4.74 10.04
N VAL A 164 -9.74 -4.07 8.96
CA VAL A 164 -10.73 -4.60 8.00
C VAL A 164 -10.19 -5.84 7.29
N CYS A 165 -8.93 -5.80 6.82
CA CYS A 165 -8.30 -6.94 6.16
C CYS A 165 -8.20 -8.14 7.11
N SER A 166 -7.72 -7.93 8.34
CA SER A 166 -7.62 -8.97 9.37
C SER A 166 -8.97 -9.59 9.66
N THR A 167 -10.00 -8.76 9.90
CA THR A 167 -11.38 -9.22 10.12
C THR A 167 -11.91 -10.03 8.94
N LEU A 168 -11.66 -9.58 7.71
CA LEU A 168 -12.10 -10.26 6.50
C LEU A 168 -11.46 -11.66 6.37
N LEU A 169 -10.15 -11.75 6.65
CA LEU A 169 -9.43 -13.02 6.61
C LEU A 169 -9.90 -13.97 7.72
N ASN A 170 -10.00 -13.47 8.96
CA ASN A 170 -10.45 -14.27 10.09
C ASN A 170 -11.85 -14.83 9.86
N ASN A 171 -12.82 -13.99 9.46
CA ASN A 171 -14.17 -14.45 9.13
C ASN A 171 -14.19 -15.50 8.00
N HIS A 172 -13.30 -15.36 7.01
CA HIS A 172 -13.20 -16.31 5.91
C HIS A 172 -12.59 -17.66 6.34
N VAL A 173 -11.55 -17.62 7.17
CA VAL A 173 -10.84 -18.79 7.69
C VAL A 173 -11.70 -19.52 8.71
N GLU A 174 -12.25 -18.83 9.70
CA GLU A 174 -13.09 -19.41 10.76
C GLU A 174 -14.37 -20.07 10.22
N SER A 175 -14.91 -19.57 9.10
CA SER A 175 -16.10 -20.20 8.48
C SER A 175 -15.80 -21.46 7.67
N ARG A 176 -14.53 -21.78 7.40
CA ARG A 176 -14.13 -22.85 6.47
C ARG A 176 -13.15 -23.87 7.04
N LEU A 177 -12.26 -23.46 7.95
CA LEU A 177 -11.31 -24.37 8.59
C LEU A 177 -11.99 -25.44 9.45
N PRO A 178 -13.04 -25.14 10.26
CA PRO A 178 -13.69 -26.15 11.10
C PRO A 178 -14.40 -27.27 10.33
N SER A 179 -14.71 -27.07 9.04
CA SER A 179 -15.24 -28.15 8.19
C SER A 179 -14.18 -29.13 7.69
N LEU A 180 -12.90 -28.79 7.87
CA LEU A 180 -11.76 -29.57 7.36
C LEU A 180 -10.85 -30.10 8.47
N LEU A 181 -10.77 -29.40 9.60
CA LEU A 181 -9.83 -29.68 10.68
C LEU A 181 -10.52 -29.70 12.04
N ASP A 182 -9.98 -30.50 12.95
CA ASP A 182 -10.37 -30.48 14.36
C ASP A 182 -10.05 -29.12 15.01
N PRO A 183 -10.85 -28.66 16.00
CA PRO A 183 -10.67 -27.36 16.64
C PRO A 183 -9.27 -27.11 17.21
N SER A 184 -8.61 -28.15 17.73
CA SER A 184 -7.24 -28.05 18.26
C SER A 184 -6.22 -27.67 17.19
N ARG A 185 -6.37 -28.19 15.97
CA ARG A 185 -5.51 -27.87 14.82
C ARG A 185 -5.81 -26.48 14.27
N VAL A 186 -7.06 -26.05 14.30
CA VAL A 186 -7.44 -24.68 13.93
C VAL A 186 -6.79 -23.66 14.88
N THR A 187 -6.77 -23.93 16.19
CA THR A 187 -6.07 -23.08 17.17
C THR A 187 -4.56 -23.07 16.91
N GLU A 188 -3.93 -24.22 16.68
CA GLU A 188 -2.49 -24.32 16.40
C GLU A 188 -2.07 -23.50 15.15
N ILE A 189 -2.86 -23.55 14.08
CA ILE A 189 -2.63 -22.78 12.85
C ILE A 189 -2.85 -21.27 13.08
N SER A 190 -3.84 -20.91 13.91
CA SER A 190 -4.12 -19.52 14.25
C SER A 190 -3.00 -18.89 15.09
N GLU A 191 -2.33 -19.68 15.93
CA GLU A 191 -1.14 -19.27 16.68
C GLU A 191 0.11 -19.23 15.79
N SER A 192 0.26 -20.20 14.88
CA SER A 192 1.40 -20.27 13.98
C SER A 192 1.03 -20.87 12.63
N LEU A 193 1.15 -20.07 11.57
CA LEU A 193 0.99 -20.52 10.18
C LEU A 193 1.99 -21.64 9.80
N SER A 194 3.09 -21.80 10.56
CA SER A 194 4.04 -22.90 10.32
C SER A 194 3.42 -24.27 10.65
N ALA A 195 2.38 -24.33 11.49
CA ALA A 195 1.68 -25.57 11.82
C ALA A 195 0.98 -26.21 10.60
N ILE A 196 0.72 -25.42 9.54
CA ILE A 196 0.20 -25.92 8.25
C ILE A 196 1.16 -26.95 7.62
N GLN A 197 2.46 -26.92 7.97
CA GLN A 197 3.45 -27.90 7.49
C GLN A 197 3.33 -29.26 8.17
N ASN A 198 2.70 -29.33 9.34
CA ASN A 198 2.53 -30.57 10.11
C ASN A 198 1.29 -31.37 9.66
N LEU A 199 0.47 -30.82 8.77
CA LEU A 199 -0.73 -31.47 8.25
C LEU A 199 -0.39 -32.49 7.14
N PRO A 200 -1.24 -33.53 6.96
CA PRO A 200 -1.20 -34.36 5.75
C PRO A 200 -1.28 -33.52 4.48
N SER A 201 -0.64 -33.97 3.39
CA SER A 201 -0.51 -33.18 2.15
C SER A 201 -1.85 -32.72 1.56
N GLU A 202 -2.91 -33.53 1.69
CA GLU A 202 -4.25 -33.20 1.20
C GLU A 202 -4.88 -32.05 2.00
N GLU A 203 -4.83 -32.11 3.34
CA GLU A 203 -5.32 -31.05 4.23
C GLU A 203 -4.51 -29.76 4.06
N GLN A 204 -3.19 -29.88 3.88
CA GLN A 204 -2.31 -28.74 3.64
C GLN A 204 -2.73 -27.96 2.38
N ILE A 205 -3.03 -28.65 1.27
CA ILE A 205 -3.48 -28.01 0.03
C ILE A 205 -4.81 -27.30 0.25
N ALA A 206 -5.75 -27.93 0.95
CA ALA A 206 -7.06 -27.35 1.24
C ALA A 206 -6.97 -26.10 2.11
N VAL A 207 -6.16 -26.14 3.17
CA VAL A 207 -5.92 -24.99 4.07
C VAL A 207 -5.23 -23.85 3.33
N ARG A 208 -4.16 -24.13 2.58
CA ARG A 208 -3.45 -23.12 1.77
C ARG A 208 -4.38 -22.43 0.78
N ARG A 209 -5.30 -23.19 0.17
CA ARG A 209 -6.31 -22.66 -0.75
C ARG A 209 -7.28 -21.70 -0.04
N ILE A 210 -7.77 -22.05 1.16
CA ILE A 210 -8.64 -21.16 1.95
C ILE A 210 -7.92 -19.85 2.28
N TYR A 211 -6.67 -19.92 2.73
CA TYR A 211 -5.88 -18.70 2.98
C TYR A 211 -5.67 -17.90 1.70
N ALA A 212 -5.34 -18.53 0.58
CA ALA A 212 -5.17 -17.85 -0.71
C ALA A 212 -6.45 -17.14 -1.16
N GLU A 213 -7.62 -17.76 -1.01
CA GLU A 213 -8.93 -17.14 -1.28
C GLU A 213 -9.19 -15.94 -0.35
N GLY A 214 -8.83 -16.05 0.93
CA GLY A 214 -8.92 -14.96 1.91
C GLY A 214 -8.04 -13.76 1.56
N TYR A 215 -6.76 -14.00 1.27
CA TYR A 215 -5.83 -12.95 0.84
C TYR A 215 -6.26 -12.32 -0.49
N ASN A 216 -6.84 -13.09 -1.41
CA ASN A 216 -7.37 -12.52 -2.65
C ASN A 216 -8.50 -11.53 -2.39
N LYS A 217 -9.43 -11.86 -1.48
CA LYS A 217 -10.51 -10.94 -1.09
C LYS A 217 -9.95 -9.65 -0.47
N GLN A 218 -8.90 -9.74 0.34
CA GLN A 218 -8.19 -8.54 0.84
C GLN A 218 -7.59 -7.75 -0.34
N ASN A 219 -6.87 -8.39 -1.27
CA ASN A 219 -6.25 -7.70 -2.41
C ASN A 219 -7.29 -6.98 -3.29
N ILE A 220 -8.46 -7.59 -3.52
CA ILE A 220 -9.58 -6.97 -4.25
C ILE A 220 -10.07 -5.70 -3.51
N LEU A 221 -10.26 -5.79 -2.19
CA LEU A 221 -10.65 -4.64 -1.36
C LEU A 221 -9.60 -3.52 -1.46
N LEU A 222 -8.32 -3.85 -1.29
CA LEU A 222 -7.22 -2.89 -1.33
C LEU A 222 -7.07 -2.25 -2.73
N THR A 223 -7.35 -3.00 -3.79
CA THR A 223 -7.40 -2.49 -5.17
C THR A 223 -8.53 -1.48 -5.33
N ALA A 224 -9.73 -1.79 -4.83
CA ALA A 224 -10.86 -0.87 -4.89
C ALA A 224 -10.55 0.45 -4.16
N PHE A 225 -9.97 0.38 -2.95
CA PHE A 225 -9.57 1.57 -2.20
C PHE A 225 -8.40 2.33 -2.86
N SER A 226 -7.48 1.64 -3.54
CA SER A 226 -6.46 2.29 -4.37
C SER A 226 -7.08 3.03 -5.57
N GLY A 227 -8.17 2.52 -6.13
CA GLY A 227 -8.95 3.21 -7.16
C GLY A 227 -9.62 4.47 -6.63
N ILE A 228 -10.19 4.42 -5.43
CA ILE A 228 -10.75 5.60 -4.74
C ILE A 228 -9.65 6.62 -4.43
N ALA A 229 -8.45 6.15 -4.05
CA ALA A 229 -7.29 7.01 -3.83
C ALA A 229 -6.90 7.75 -5.12
N PHE A 230 -6.85 7.05 -6.26
CA PHE A 230 -6.59 7.65 -7.56
C PHE A 230 -7.65 8.70 -7.92
N ILE A 231 -8.94 8.40 -7.74
CA ILE A 231 -10.04 9.36 -7.97
C ILE A 231 -9.90 10.57 -7.04
N SER A 232 -9.56 10.37 -5.78
CA SER A 232 -9.33 11.46 -4.82
C SER A 232 -8.15 12.33 -5.24
N CYS A 233 -7.08 11.74 -5.78
CA CYS A 233 -5.96 12.48 -6.35
C CYS A 233 -6.34 13.26 -7.61
N LEU A 234 -7.27 12.76 -8.43
CA LEU A 234 -7.79 13.51 -9.58
C LEU A 234 -8.54 14.78 -9.14
N LEU A 235 -9.22 14.74 -8.00
CA LEU A 235 -9.90 15.91 -7.43
C LEU A 235 -8.94 17.00 -6.92
N LEU A 236 -7.66 16.66 -6.69
CA LEU A 236 -6.60 17.64 -6.38
C LEU A 236 -6.15 18.42 -7.63
N TRP A 237 -6.69 18.13 -8.81
CA TRP A 237 -6.31 18.83 -10.03
C TRP A 237 -6.82 20.26 -10.06
N GLU A 238 -5.89 21.22 -9.99
CA GLU A 238 -6.15 22.65 -10.22
C GLU A 238 -5.63 23.12 -11.59
N ARG A 239 -6.29 24.14 -12.17
CA ARG A 239 -5.77 24.89 -13.33
C ARG A 239 -5.59 26.38 -12.96
N PRO A 240 -4.36 26.93 -12.98
CA PRO A 240 -3.07 26.27 -13.24
C PRO A 240 -2.55 25.47 -12.02
N PRO A 241 -1.75 24.41 -12.23
CA PRO A 241 -1.18 23.61 -11.14
C PRO A 241 -0.21 24.44 -10.29
N ARG A 242 -0.33 24.35 -8.96
CA ARG A 242 0.64 24.97 -8.05
C ARG A 242 2.02 24.35 -8.23
N ARG A 243 3.03 25.21 -8.25
CA ARG A 243 4.43 24.82 -8.35
C ARG A 243 5.13 25.22 -7.05
N PRO A 244 6.10 24.44 -6.58
CA PRO A 244 7.05 24.93 -5.59
C PRO A 244 7.69 26.21 -6.14
N THR A 245 7.62 27.31 -5.38
CA THR A 245 8.35 28.52 -5.72
C THR A 245 9.84 28.21 -5.58
N SER A 246 10.63 28.58 -6.59
CA SER A 246 12.09 28.44 -6.55
C SER A 246 12.65 29.15 -5.31
N THR A 247 13.66 28.54 -4.70
CA THR A 247 14.42 29.00 -3.54
C THR A 247 14.78 30.50 -3.63
N PRO A 248 14.93 31.25 -2.52
CA PRO A 248 15.20 32.70 -2.50
C PRO A 248 16.43 33.21 -3.30
N ALA A 249 17.25 32.32 -3.86
CA ALA A 249 18.43 32.67 -4.65
C ALA A 249 18.10 33.40 -5.97
N GLU A 250 16.88 33.28 -6.50
CA GLU A 250 16.49 33.97 -7.75
C GLU A 250 16.04 35.42 -7.52
N VAL A 251 15.68 35.79 -6.29
CA VAL A 251 15.30 37.18 -5.94
C VAL A 251 16.54 38.07 -5.82
N ALA A 252 17.68 37.52 -5.39
CA ALA A 252 18.94 38.26 -5.28
C ALA A 252 19.65 38.53 -6.62
N SER A 253 19.22 37.88 -7.72
CA SER A 253 19.75 38.12 -9.07
C SER A 253 18.96 39.18 -9.85
N LYS A 254 17.84 39.66 -9.30
CA LYS A 254 16.98 40.67 -9.93
C LYS A 254 16.85 41.98 -9.13
N SER A 255 17.63 42.15 -8.05
CA SER A 255 17.73 43.41 -7.30
C SER A 255 19.04 44.12 -7.57
#